data_AF-A0A6F9ECN8-F1
#
_entry.id   AF-A0A6F9ECN8-F1
#
_cell.length_a   1.000
_cell.length_b   1.000
_cell.length_c   1.000
_cell.angle_alpha   90.00
_cell.angle_beta   90.00
_cell.angle_gamma   90.00
#
_symmetry.space_group_name_H-M   'P 1'
#
loop_
_entity.id
_entity.type
_entity.pdbx_description
1 polymer ?
#
loop_
_entity_poly.entity_id
_entity_poly.type
_entity_poly.pdbx_seq_one_letter_code
_entity_poly.pdbx_strand_id
1 'polypeptide(L)'
;MAEGGPETVAEVFPDQLLTERLADPHTIEQLIRVLDKLDQVVFFLDMLEEFLRRGPELADSINDMVLLVRQSLADAKGSMRWQNVLYATQRIQEFLDSPQMLSLIRSDVLDVRSISVVGKIARAMIQASEEVSEGESKRIGLIGIMRALGDPEVQPALNFVLGFARNLSRELNHA
;
A
#
# COMPACT_ATOMS: atom_id res chain seq x y z
N MET A 1 -51.05 33.85 37.13
CA MET A 1 -51.04 33.96 35.65
C MET A 1 -49.66 34.47 35.28
N ALA A 2 -48.82 33.82 34.51
CA ALA A 2 -48.83 32.52 33.84
C ALA A 2 -47.34 32.18 33.54
N GLU A 3 -47.03 30.88 33.60
CA GLU A 3 -45.99 30.12 32.86
C GLU A 3 -44.53 30.61 32.90
N GLY A 4 -43.52 29.82 33.29
CA GLY A 4 -43.40 28.36 33.31
C GLY A 4 -42.74 27.87 32.02
N GLY A 5 -41.41 27.74 32.03
CA GLY A 5 -40.66 27.03 30.98
C GLY A 5 -39.18 27.43 30.92
N PRO A 6 -38.26 26.66 31.52
CA PRO A 6 -36.88 26.69 31.09
C PRO A 6 -36.85 26.00 29.72
N GLU A 7 -36.50 26.73 28.66
CA GLU A 7 -36.14 26.13 27.39
C GLU A 7 -34.87 25.31 27.61
N THR A 8 -35.08 24.04 27.94
CA THR A 8 -34.05 23.01 27.98
C THR A 8 -33.50 22.89 26.58
N VAL A 9 -32.34 23.50 26.36
CA VAL A 9 -31.43 23.14 25.29
C VAL A 9 -31.27 21.63 25.42
N ALA A 10 -31.87 20.87 24.50
CA ALA A 10 -31.71 19.43 24.45
C ALA A 10 -30.25 19.17 24.11
N GLU A 11 -29.41 19.02 25.15
CA GLU A 11 -28.16 18.29 25.08
C GLU A 11 -28.54 16.89 24.59
N VAL A 12 -28.40 16.68 23.29
CA VAL A 12 -28.43 15.34 22.72
C VAL A 12 -27.20 14.65 23.29
N PHE A 13 -27.38 13.96 24.41
CA PHE A 13 -26.33 13.24 25.11
C PHE A 13 -25.67 12.29 24.10
N PRO A 14 -24.36 12.42 23.83
CA PRO A 14 -23.65 11.55 22.90
C PRO A 14 -23.80 10.07 23.28
N ASP A 15 -24.02 9.80 24.57
CA ASP A 15 -24.22 8.47 25.13
C ASP A 15 -25.46 7.76 24.59
N GLN A 16 -26.56 8.47 24.32
CA GLN A 16 -27.78 7.85 23.77
C GLN A 16 -27.61 7.48 22.29
N LEU A 17 -26.96 8.36 21.54
CA LEU A 17 -26.67 8.14 20.13
C LEU A 17 -25.61 7.04 19.93
N LEU A 18 -24.63 6.97 20.84
CA LEU A 18 -23.67 5.87 20.92
C LEU A 18 -24.36 4.58 21.34
N THR A 19 -25.28 4.59 22.30
CA THR A 19 -26.02 3.39 22.74
C THR A 19 -26.92 2.85 21.64
N GLU A 20 -27.59 3.71 20.87
CA GLU A 20 -28.45 3.32 19.76
C GLU A 20 -27.64 2.77 18.57
N ARG A 21 -26.48 3.36 18.29
CA ARG A 21 -25.54 2.86 17.27
C ARG A 21 -24.84 1.58 17.71
N LEU A 22 -24.49 1.43 18.98
CA LEU A 22 -23.89 0.21 19.53
C LEU A 22 -24.91 -0.92 19.76
N ALA A 23 -26.21 -0.64 19.75
CA ALA A 23 -27.24 -1.67 19.77
C ALA A 23 -27.47 -2.32 18.39
N ASP A 24 -26.97 -1.71 17.32
CA ASP A 24 -27.01 -2.26 15.97
C ASP A 24 -25.94 -3.35 15.80
N PRO A 25 -26.33 -4.62 15.53
CA PRO A 25 -25.41 -5.72 15.30
C PRO A 25 -24.37 -5.42 14.22
N HIS A 26 -24.74 -4.65 13.19
CA HIS A 26 -23.83 -4.29 12.11
C HIS A 26 -22.72 -3.33 12.56
N THR A 27 -23.05 -2.39 13.45
CA THR A 27 -22.09 -1.45 14.02
C THR A 27 -21.14 -2.14 15.00
N ILE A 28 -21.64 -3.11 15.78
CA ILE A 28 -20.79 -3.96 16.63
C ILE A 28 -19.81 -4.76 15.77
N GLU A 29 -20.26 -5.40 14.69
CA GLU A 29 -19.37 -6.16 13.80
C GLU A 29 -18.31 -5.28 13.13
N GLN A 30 -18.66 -4.07 12.72
CA GLN A 30 -17.71 -3.10 12.17
C GLN A 30 -16.71 -2.62 13.22
N LEU A 31 -17.17 -2.37 14.44
CA LEU A 31 -16.31 -1.97 15.54
C LEU A 31 -15.35 -3.10 15.92
N ILE A 32 -15.83 -4.34 16.01
CA ILE A 32 -14.99 -5.53 16.22
C ILE A 32 -13.97 -5.67 15.09
N ARG A 33 -14.37 -5.50 13.83
CA ARG A 33 -13.45 -5.56 12.68
C ARG A 33 -12.38 -4.46 12.71
N VAL A 34 -12.70 -3.27 13.24
CA VAL A 34 -11.73 -2.19 13.43
C VAL A 34 -10.83 -2.48 14.64
N LEU A 35 -11.39 -3.00 15.73
CA LEU A 35 -10.65 -3.43 16.92
C LEU A 35 -9.67 -4.57 16.59
N ASP A 36 -10.08 -5.55 15.79
CA ASP A 36 -9.25 -6.66 15.28
C ASP A 36 -8.11 -6.16 14.36
N LYS A 37 -8.26 -4.95 13.83
CA LYS A 37 -7.24 -4.29 13.00
C LYS A 37 -6.38 -3.31 13.80
N LEU A 38 -6.67 -3.06 15.08
CA LEU A 38 -5.85 -2.17 15.90
C LEU A 38 -4.44 -2.70 16.10
N ASP A 39 -4.25 -4.02 16.18
CA ASP A 39 -2.90 -4.61 16.23
C ASP A 39 -2.08 -4.28 14.97
N GLN A 40 -2.74 -4.20 13.80
CA GLN A 40 -2.11 -3.76 12.56
C GLN A 40 -1.82 -2.25 12.57
N VAL A 41 -2.71 -1.44 13.18
CA VAL A 41 -2.51 0.01 13.32
C VAL A 41 -1.35 0.32 14.26
N VAL A 42 -1.22 -0.41 15.38
CA VAL A 42 -0.08 -0.29 16.30
C VAL A 42 1.22 -0.66 15.58
N PHE A 43 1.23 -1.77 14.83
CA PHE A 43 2.39 -2.15 14.01
C PHE A 43 2.74 -1.08 12.95
N PHE A 44 1.74 -0.45 12.31
CA PHE A 44 1.97 0.66 11.39
C PHE A 44 2.55 1.89 12.09
N LEU A 45 2.11 2.19 13.31
CA LEU A 45 2.62 3.29 14.11
C LEU A 45 4.06 3.03 14.56
N ASP A 46 4.40 1.79 14.93
CA ASP A 46 5.76 1.39 15.29
C ASP A 46 6.73 1.50 14.10
N MET A 47 6.29 1.08 12.91
CA MET A 47 7.05 1.25 11.67
C MET A 47 7.24 2.74 11.31
N LEU A 48 6.21 3.55 11.52
CA LEU A 48 6.26 4.99 11.27
C LEU A 48 7.21 5.67 12.27
N GLU A 49 7.19 5.25 13.54
CA GLU A 49 8.10 5.73 14.58
C GLU A 49 9.56 5.37 14.26
N GLU A 50 9.81 4.14 13.80
CA GLU A 50 11.14 3.69 13.38
C GLU A 50 11.64 4.44 12.14
N PHE A 51 10.74 4.75 11.19
CA PHE A 51 11.03 5.59 10.02
C PHE A 51 11.39 7.03 10.42
N LEU A 52 10.64 7.62 11.36
CA LEU A 52 10.92 8.96 11.88
C LEU A 52 12.21 8.99 12.70
N ARG A 53 12.54 7.89 13.40
CA ARG A 53 13.79 7.74 14.17
C ARG A 53 15.04 7.65 13.28
N ARG A 54 14.90 7.12 12.06
CA ARG A 54 15.92 7.16 10.99
C ARG A 54 15.96 8.50 10.23
N GLY A 55 15.16 9.47 10.67
CA GLY A 55 14.93 10.77 10.05
C GLY A 55 16.15 11.68 9.76
N PRO A 56 17.32 11.62 10.44
CA PRO A 56 18.41 12.54 10.13
C PRO A 56 19.02 12.38 8.73
N GLU A 57 19.01 11.17 8.15
CA GLU A 57 19.49 10.92 6.78
C GLU A 57 18.40 11.17 5.73
N LEU A 58 17.13 11.10 6.13
CA LEU A 58 15.99 11.43 5.28
C LEU A 58 15.65 12.93 5.30
N ALA A 59 16.13 13.70 6.29
CA ALA A 59 15.77 15.10 6.50
C ALA A 59 16.06 15.98 5.29
N ASP A 60 17.19 15.76 4.62
CA ASP A 60 17.56 16.54 3.42
C ASP A 60 16.62 16.23 2.25
N SER A 61 16.30 14.95 2.02
CA SER A 61 15.35 14.54 0.96
C SER A 61 13.90 14.88 1.29
N ILE A 62 13.51 14.89 2.57
CA ILE A 62 12.20 15.32 3.06
C ILE A 62 12.08 16.83 2.92
N ASN A 63 13.13 17.61 3.19
CA ASN A 63 13.07 19.06 3.00
C ASN A 63 12.86 19.40 1.52
N ASP A 64 13.53 18.69 0.60
CA ASP A 64 13.31 18.83 -0.84
C ASP A 64 11.90 18.39 -1.25
N MET A 65 11.38 17.27 -0.72
CA MET A 65 10.01 16.84 -0.97
C MET A 65 8.97 17.78 -0.36
N VAL A 66 9.20 18.33 0.84
CA VAL A 66 8.34 19.31 1.51
C VAL A 66 8.37 20.64 0.77
N LEU A 67 9.51 21.04 0.19
CA LEU A 67 9.59 22.19 -0.69
C LEU A 67 8.78 21.96 -1.97
N LEU A 68 8.91 20.81 -2.63
CA LEU A 68 8.11 20.44 -3.81
C LEU A 68 6.60 20.37 -3.50
N VAL A 69 6.23 19.80 -2.35
CA VAL A 69 4.83 19.73 -1.89
C VAL A 69 4.32 21.12 -1.53
N ARG A 70 5.10 21.94 -0.83
CA ARG A 70 4.71 23.32 -0.48
C ARG A 70 4.59 24.19 -1.72
N GLN A 71 5.43 23.99 -2.73
CA GLN A 71 5.41 24.74 -3.99
C GLN A 71 4.24 24.30 -4.86
N SER A 72 3.99 22.99 -4.99
CA SER A 72 2.78 22.48 -5.65
C SER A 72 1.49 22.85 -4.90
N LEU A 73 1.51 22.93 -3.57
CA LEU A 73 0.41 23.42 -2.74
C LEU A 73 0.27 24.94 -2.78
N ALA A 74 1.34 25.70 -3.03
CA ALA A 74 1.28 27.15 -3.25
C ALA A 74 0.66 27.45 -4.62
N ASP A 75 1.05 26.68 -5.65
CA ASP A 75 0.43 26.70 -6.97
C ASP A 75 -1.04 26.22 -6.90
N ALA A 76 -1.34 25.23 -6.04
CA ALA A 76 -2.70 24.79 -5.78
C ALA A 76 -3.50 25.76 -4.89
N LYS A 77 -2.89 26.48 -3.93
CA LYS A 77 -3.59 27.43 -3.05
C LYS A 77 -4.04 28.70 -3.76
N GLY A 78 -3.46 29.03 -4.91
CA GLY A 78 -3.98 30.09 -5.79
C GLY A 78 -5.21 29.67 -6.60
N SER A 79 -5.44 28.37 -6.79
CA SER A 79 -6.55 27.87 -7.60
C SER A 79 -6.88 26.40 -7.31
N MET A 80 -7.29 26.09 -6.07
CA MET A 80 -7.94 24.80 -5.78
C MET A 80 -9.36 24.88 -6.34
N ARG A 81 -9.39 24.90 -7.67
CA ARG A 81 -10.54 25.01 -8.53
C ARG A 81 -11.14 23.61 -8.51
N TRP A 82 -12.27 23.43 -7.85
CA TRP A 82 -13.07 22.18 -7.85
C TRP A 82 -13.22 21.55 -9.25
N GLN A 83 -13.09 22.38 -10.28
CA GLN A 83 -12.96 21.99 -11.68
C GLN A 83 -11.83 20.97 -11.94
N ASN A 84 -10.64 21.10 -11.33
CA ASN A 84 -9.51 20.18 -11.55
C ASN A 84 -9.70 18.82 -10.87
N VAL A 85 -10.37 18.79 -9.71
CA VAL A 85 -10.76 17.53 -9.06
C VAL A 85 -11.80 16.83 -9.92
N LEU A 86 -12.80 17.56 -10.43
CA LEU A 86 -13.79 17.00 -11.36
C LEU A 86 -13.14 16.48 -12.66
N TYR A 87 -12.19 17.21 -13.23
CA TYR A 87 -11.44 16.74 -14.41
C TYR A 87 -10.54 15.55 -14.11
N ALA A 88 -9.88 15.51 -12.95
CA ALA A 88 -9.07 14.37 -12.53
C ALA A 88 -9.95 13.14 -12.28
N THR A 89 -11.12 13.30 -11.67
CA THR A 89 -12.10 12.23 -11.49
C THR A 89 -12.64 11.73 -12.83
N GLN A 90 -12.98 12.63 -13.76
CA GLN A 90 -13.38 12.23 -15.12
C GLN A 90 -12.28 11.48 -15.86
N ARG A 91 -11.03 11.93 -15.76
CA ARG A 91 -9.89 11.25 -16.41
C ARG A 91 -9.57 9.90 -15.78
N ILE A 92 -9.66 9.77 -14.46
CA ILE A 92 -9.51 8.48 -13.77
C ILE A 92 -10.66 7.56 -14.17
N GLN A 93 -11.89 8.07 -14.26
CA GLN A 93 -13.05 7.30 -14.67
C GLN A 93 -12.93 6.84 -16.13
N GLU A 94 -12.58 7.72 -17.06
CA GLU A 94 -12.29 7.38 -18.46
C GLU A 94 -11.16 6.35 -18.60
N PHE A 95 -10.13 6.44 -17.75
CA PHE A 95 -9.04 5.48 -17.71
C PHE A 95 -9.49 4.11 -17.17
N LEU A 96 -10.28 4.08 -16.10
CA LEU A 96 -10.83 2.85 -15.52
C LEU A 96 -11.85 2.18 -16.45
N ASP A 97 -12.65 2.98 -17.17
CA ASP A 97 -13.63 2.54 -18.15
C ASP A 97 -12.98 2.15 -19.48
N SER A 98 -11.68 2.39 -19.65
CA SER A 98 -10.97 2.00 -20.86
C SER A 98 -11.03 0.48 -21.05
N PRO A 99 -11.31 -0.02 -22.26
CA PRO A 99 -11.40 -1.46 -22.54
C PRO A 99 -10.13 -2.22 -22.13
N GLN A 100 -8.98 -1.56 -22.20
CA GLN A 100 -7.67 -2.09 -21.81
C GLN A 100 -7.53 -2.18 -20.29
N MET A 101 -8.02 -1.19 -19.53
CA MET A 101 -7.97 -1.26 -18.07
C MET A 101 -8.97 -2.31 -17.55
N LEU A 102 -10.17 -2.39 -18.13
CA LEU A 102 -11.14 -3.43 -17.79
C LEU A 102 -10.68 -4.84 -18.18
N SER A 103 -9.78 -4.99 -19.15
CA SER A 103 -9.17 -6.30 -19.47
C SER A 103 -8.04 -6.65 -18.50
N LEU A 104 -7.30 -5.67 -17.97
CA LEU A 104 -6.30 -5.86 -16.92
C LEU A 104 -6.92 -6.11 -15.54
N ILE A 105 -8.06 -5.50 -15.24
CA ILE A 105 -8.81 -5.75 -14.00
C ILE A 105 -9.50 -7.12 -14.05
N ARG A 106 -9.99 -7.52 -15.24
CA ARG A 106 -10.59 -8.85 -15.42
C ARG A 106 -9.57 -9.96 -15.62
N SER A 107 -8.34 -9.64 -15.99
CA SER A 107 -7.27 -10.63 -16.02
C SER A 107 -6.82 -10.94 -14.61
N ASP A 108 -6.33 -12.16 -14.39
CA ASP A 108 -5.79 -12.60 -13.11
C ASP A 108 -4.50 -11.85 -12.69
N VAL A 109 -4.10 -10.82 -13.44
CA VAL A 109 -2.91 -10.00 -13.20
C VAL A 109 -3.03 -9.19 -11.90
N LEU A 110 -4.24 -8.75 -11.54
CA LEU A 110 -4.51 -8.01 -10.30
C LEU A 110 -5.06 -8.91 -9.16
N ASP A 111 -5.01 -10.24 -9.31
CA ASP A 111 -5.35 -11.15 -8.20
C ASP A 111 -4.36 -10.99 -7.05
N VAL A 112 -4.85 -11.17 -5.82
CA VAL A 112 -4.07 -11.09 -4.57
C VAL A 112 -2.85 -12.02 -4.63
N ARG A 113 -2.98 -13.19 -5.29
CA ARG A 113 -1.89 -14.15 -5.49
C ARG A 113 -0.80 -13.60 -6.42
N SER A 114 -1.18 -12.98 -7.53
CA SER A 114 -0.25 -12.37 -8.49
C SER A 114 0.54 -11.22 -7.84
N ILE A 115 -0.15 -10.34 -7.12
CA ILE A 115 0.46 -9.24 -6.37
C ILE A 115 1.43 -9.77 -5.30
N SER A 116 1.09 -10.87 -4.62
CA SER A 116 1.95 -11.49 -3.61
C SER A 116 3.28 -11.99 -4.20
N VAL A 117 3.25 -12.59 -5.39
CA VAL A 117 4.47 -13.06 -6.10
C VAL A 117 5.36 -11.87 -6.46
N VAL A 118 4.78 -10.82 -7.04
CA VAL A 118 5.53 -9.58 -7.36
C VAL A 118 6.13 -8.97 -6.10
N GLY A 119 5.37 -8.92 -5.00
CA GLY A 119 5.87 -8.43 -3.71
C GLY A 119 7.02 -9.25 -3.14
N LYS A 120 7.01 -10.59 -3.30
CA LYS A 120 8.13 -11.45 -2.90
C LYS A 120 9.39 -11.17 -3.71
N ILE A 121 9.25 -11.00 -5.03
CA ILE A 121 10.38 -10.66 -5.92
C ILE A 121 10.94 -9.30 -5.56
N ALA A 122 10.09 -8.29 -5.40
CA ALA A 122 10.50 -6.94 -5.05
C ALA A 122 11.27 -6.91 -3.71
N ARG A 123 10.77 -7.58 -2.67
CA ARG A 123 11.47 -7.69 -1.38
C ARG A 123 12.82 -8.39 -1.51
N ALA A 124 12.88 -9.50 -2.25
CA ALA A 124 14.15 -10.21 -2.48
C ALA A 124 15.17 -9.33 -3.22
N MET A 125 14.72 -8.51 -4.17
CA MET A 125 15.60 -7.56 -4.88
C MET A 125 16.10 -6.44 -3.96
N ILE A 126 15.23 -5.86 -3.12
CA ILE A 126 15.62 -4.83 -2.16
C ILE A 126 16.65 -5.39 -1.17
N GLN A 127 16.35 -6.56 -0.60
CA GLN A 127 17.25 -7.23 0.35
C GLN A 127 18.61 -7.57 -0.29
N ALA A 128 18.62 -8.12 -1.51
CA ALA A 128 19.86 -8.39 -2.22
C ALA A 128 20.65 -7.11 -2.53
N SER A 129 19.97 -5.98 -2.80
CA SER A 129 20.63 -4.69 -2.99
C SER A 129 21.27 -4.19 -1.70
N GLU A 130 20.58 -4.30 -0.56
CA GLU A 130 21.10 -3.92 0.75
C GLU A 130 22.33 -4.77 1.13
N GLU A 131 22.26 -6.09 0.95
CA GLU A 131 23.37 -7.01 1.22
C GLU A 131 24.62 -6.69 0.39
N VAL A 132 24.43 -6.27 -0.87
CA VAL A 132 25.53 -5.85 -1.76
C VAL A 132 26.09 -4.48 -1.36
N SER A 133 25.26 -3.59 -0.82
CA SER A 133 25.66 -2.26 -0.36
C SER A 133 26.36 -2.27 0.99
N GLU A 134 25.97 -3.15 1.91
CA GLU A 134 26.54 -3.26 3.26
C GLU A 134 27.77 -4.19 3.33
N GLY A 135 27.88 -5.17 2.43
CA GLY A 135 28.97 -6.16 2.42
C GLY A 135 30.16 -5.80 1.53
N GLU A 136 31.35 -6.33 1.88
CA GLU A 136 32.47 -6.38 0.93
C GLU A 136 32.06 -7.23 -0.28
N SER A 137 31.91 -6.60 -1.44
CA SER A 137 31.62 -7.28 -2.71
C SER A 137 32.69 -8.34 -3.02
N LYS A 138 32.41 -9.60 -2.66
CA LYS A 138 33.23 -10.73 -3.08
C LYS A 138 33.00 -10.95 -4.57
N ARG A 139 34.03 -10.70 -5.38
CA ARG A 139 34.01 -10.97 -6.81
C ARG A 139 33.70 -12.45 -7.05
N ILE A 140 32.51 -12.74 -7.57
CA ILE A 140 32.11 -14.10 -7.94
C ILE A 140 32.68 -14.40 -9.33
N GLY A 141 33.59 -15.36 -9.41
CA GLY A 141 34.10 -15.87 -10.69
C GLY A 141 33.20 -16.95 -11.31
N LEU A 142 33.53 -17.41 -12.53
CA LEU A 142 32.78 -18.45 -13.27
C LEU A 142 32.53 -19.73 -12.44
N ILE A 143 33.52 -20.16 -11.64
CA ILE A 143 33.40 -21.32 -10.74
C ILE A 143 32.44 -21.03 -9.57
N GLY A 144 32.42 -19.78 -9.07
CA GLY A 144 31.50 -19.36 -8.03
C GLY A 144 30.04 -19.43 -8.48
N ILE A 145 29.76 -19.06 -9.74
CA ILE A 145 28.43 -19.21 -10.33
C ILE A 145 28.03 -20.69 -10.43
N MET A 146 28.92 -21.55 -10.92
CA MET A 146 28.65 -22.99 -11.00
C MET A 146 28.39 -23.60 -9.62
N ARG A 147 29.10 -23.15 -8.59
CA ARG A 147 28.87 -23.58 -7.21
C ARG A 147 27.55 -23.06 -6.65
N ALA A 148 27.21 -21.80 -6.92
CA ALA A 148 25.94 -21.20 -6.49
C ALA A 148 24.72 -21.90 -7.11
N LEU A 149 24.82 -22.34 -8.36
CA LEU A 149 23.76 -23.14 -9.01
C LEU A 149 23.57 -24.52 -8.36
N GLY A 150 24.61 -25.06 -7.71
CA GLY A 150 24.56 -26.29 -6.95
C GLY A 150 24.13 -26.09 -5.48
N ASP A 151 23.98 -24.86 -5.03
CA ASP A 151 23.70 -24.53 -3.63
C ASP A 151 22.25 -24.93 -3.25
N PRO A 152 22.02 -25.70 -2.18
CA PRO A 152 20.68 -26.08 -1.72
C PRO A 152 19.77 -24.86 -1.47
N GLU A 153 20.32 -23.70 -1.10
CA GLU A 153 19.53 -22.48 -0.86
C GLU A 153 19.00 -21.86 -2.17
N VAL A 154 19.71 -22.05 -3.29
CA VAL A 154 19.35 -21.51 -4.61
C VAL A 154 18.42 -22.45 -5.39
N GLN A 155 18.42 -23.75 -5.07
CA GLN A 155 17.61 -24.77 -5.77
C GLN A 155 16.11 -24.40 -5.89
N PRO A 156 15.42 -23.88 -4.85
CA PRO A 156 14.00 -23.52 -4.98
C PRO A 156 13.76 -22.41 -6.00
N ALA A 157 14.63 -21.40 -6.04
CA ALA A 157 14.55 -20.31 -7.01
C ALA A 157 14.82 -20.80 -8.44
N LEU A 158 15.81 -21.67 -8.62
CA LEU A 158 16.10 -22.30 -9.90
C LEU A 158 14.91 -23.15 -10.40
N ASN A 159 14.30 -23.94 -9.51
CA ASN A 159 13.11 -24.72 -9.83
C ASN A 159 11.91 -23.84 -10.21
N PHE A 160 11.72 -22.72 -9.52
CA PHE A 160 10.70 -21.73 -9.86
C PHE A 160 10.93 -21.17 -11.28
N VAL A 161 12.15 -20.72 -11.61
CA VAL A 161 12.48 -20.17 -12.93
C VAL A 161 12.26 -21.21 -14.04
N LEU A 162 12.68 -22.45 -13.82
CA LEU A 162 12.46 -23.55 -14.77
C LEU A 162 10.97 -23.88 -14.92
N GLY A 163 10.22 -23.90 -13.83
CA GLY A 163 8.77 -24.11 -13.85
C GLY A 163 8.02 -23.00 -14.59
N PHE A 164 8.37 -21.75 -14.31
CA PHE A 164 7.87 -20.57 -15.00
C PHE A 164 8.14 -20.64 -16.51
N ALA A 165 9.40 -20.88 -16.91
CA ALA A 165 9.78 -20.96 -18.32
C ALA A 165 9.01 -22.04 -19.08
N ARG A 166 8.76 -23.21 -18.44
CA ARG A 166 7.96 -24.29 -19.03
C ARG A 166 6.49 -23.90 -19.20
N ASN A 167 5.88 -23.28 -18.19
CA ASN A 167 4.48 -22.87 -18.26
C ASN A 167 4.28 -21.73 -19.28
N LEU A 168 5.16 -20.73 -19.26
CA LEU A 168 5.14 -19.63 -20.23
C LEU A 168 5.31 -20.15 -21.66
N SER A 169 6.23 -21.08 -21.90
CA SER A 169 6.40 -21.67 -23.24
C SER A 169 5.15 -22.39 -23.73
N ARG A 170 4.38 -23.07 -22.87
CA ARG A 170 3.13 -23.71 -23.28
C ARG A 170 2.07 -22.69 -23.65
N GLU A 171 1.96 -21.61 -22.89
CA GLU A 171 1.00 -20.54 -23.14
C GLU A 171 1.32 -19.81 -24.46
N LEU A 172 2.59 -19.49 -24.72
CA LEU A 172 3.03 -18.87 -25.98
C LEU A 172 2.89 -19.79 -27.21
N ASN A 173 2.92 -21.11 -27.03
CA ASN A 173 2.72 -22.07 -28.11
C ASN A 173 1.24 -22.40 -28.35
N HIS A 174 0.33 -21.95 -27.48
CA HIS A 174 -1.11 -22.15 -27.57
C HIS A 174 -1.89 -20.84 -27.80
N ALA A 175 -1.19 -19.71 -27.85
CA ALA A 175 -1.67 -18.40 -28.26
C ALA A 175 -1.44 -18.17 -29.77
#